data_AF-A0A6S7FQV6-F1
#
_entry.id   AF-A0A6S7FQV6-F1
#
_cell.length_a   1.000
_cell.length_b   1.000
_cell.length_c   1.000
_cell.angle_alpha   90.00
_cell.angle_beta   90.00
_cell.angle_gamma   90.00
#
_symmetry.space_group_name_H-M   'P 1'
#
loop_
_entity.id
_entity.type
_entity.pdbx_description
1 polymer ?
#
loop_
_entity_poly.entity_id
_entity_poly.type
_entity_poly.pdbx_seq_one_letter_code
_entity_poly.pdbx_strand_id
1 'polypeptide(L)'
;MAEHIFPKAWLHTGLWTTFSVFGFLVLVQAQYMIDKTKALDDKILLGYAFRKLTMKSVDECFFHCYEDCFCMAFQMCQSTECQLLSTNQFQSSSALVTMKGCTYYDMLPDFEQIKKRGSCDPAYGCQIYTNLCPAGRRYVAITPKAYTTPRYLCHPLKSCRGYSNGPRVPGKYWVFDDNMNPFKIFCDFDPRTNATWTLVQSYQFKYNSIFNTAYSTDLPISENTPRWDAYRLSKSRMQSIQDDSNEFRVTCKYDADGVVYTDYLQVTKKQINLLIFPKSSKGQCRFVEHIDIRGQNCSKCTAYIHQSSNVLHFHAVSSYEDTNSCAFQPKSSPGCKNYGDISFGWYGCYNAENRCSSSVTATTQTWLGGS
;
A
#
# COMPACT_ATOMS: atom_id res chain seq x y z
N MET A 1 -88.37 -22.80 9.31
CA MET A 1 -88.16 -21.64 10.20
C MET A 1 -87.11 -20.76 9.53
N ALA A 2 -87.42 -19.49 9.24
CA ALA A 2 -86.58 -18.40 8.67
C ALA A 2 -85.69 -18.78 7.44
N GLU A 3 -85.98 -18.36 6.20
CA GLU A 3 -85.94 -16.98 5.64
C GLU A 3 -84.56 -16.30 5.84
N HIS A 4 -83.64 -16.33 4.85
CA HIS A 4 -83.38 -15.27 3.82
C HIS A 4 -82.10 -14.45 4.12
N ILE A 5 -81.31 -13.87 3.18
CA ILE A 5 -81.33 -13.81 1.70
C ILE A 5 -79.87 -13.64 1.13
N PHE A 6 -79.67 -13.82 -0.19
CA PHE A 6 -78.39 -13.67 -0.96
C PHE A 6 -78.24 -12.22 -1.57
N PRO A 7 -77.24 -11.77 -2.41
CA PRO A 7 -76.21 -12.51 -3.20
C PRO A 7 -74.80 -11.88 -3.46
N LYS A 8 -73.90 -12.68 -4.09
CA LYS A 8 -72.79 -12.31 -5.05
C LYS A 8 -71.54 -11.56 -4.48
N ALA A 9 -70.31 -11.65 -5.04
CA ALA A 9 -69.88 -12.03 -6.39
C ALA A 9 -68.37 -12.43 -6.55
N TRP A 10 -68.06 -13.40 -7.45
CA TRP A 10 -66.79 -13.70 -8.20
C TRP A 10 -65.47 -14.03 -7.43
N LEU A 11 -64.85 -15.23 -7.54
CA LEU A 11 -64.23 -15.98 -8.68
C LEU A 11 -62.83 -15.45 -9.10
N HIS A 12 -61.77 -16.25 -9.33
CA HIS A 12 -61.39 -17.64 -8.94
C HIS A 12 -59.99 -17.99 -9.52
N THR A 13 -59.18 -18.84 -8.85
CA THR A 13 -58.07 -19.68 -9.43
C THR A 13 -56.92 -19.04 -10.23
N GLY A 14 -55.72 -19.63 -10.35
CA GLY A 14 -55.17 -20.89 -9.81
C GLY A 14 -53.77 -21.18 -10.39
N LEU A 15 -52.96 -21.98 -9.71
CA LEU A 15 -51.61 -22.37 -10.16
C LEU A 15 -51.64 -23.19 -11.45
N TRP A 16 -50.66 -22.96 -12.34
CA TRP A 16 -49.94 -24.03 -13.04
C TRP A 16 -48.44 -23.70 -13.12
N THR A 17 -47.61 -24.69 -12.84
CA THR A 17 -46.15 -24.62 -12.89
C THR A 17 -45.61 -25.08 -14.24
N THR A 18 -44.68 -24.34 -14.82
CA THR A 18 -43.74 -24.85 -15.83
C THR A 18 -42.32 -24.40 -15.49
N PHE A 19 -41.35 -25.33 -15.59
CA PHE A 19 -39.94 -25.05 -15.36
C PHE A 19 -39.34 -24.28 -16.55
N SER A 20 -38.48 -23.30 -16.27
CA SER A 20 -37.44 -22.82 -17.19
C SER A 20 -36.27 -22.28 -16.39
N VAL A 21 -35.06 -22.70 -16.77
CA VAL A 21 -33.81 -22.34 -16.09
C VAL A 21 -33.48 -20.86 -16.37
N PHE A 22 -33.34 -20.06 -15.31
CA PHE A 22 -32.62 -18.79 -15.39
C PHE A 22 -31.62 -18.69 -14.24
N GLY A 23 -30.36 -18.40 -14.59
CA GLY A 23 -29.31 -18.16 -13.60
C GLY A 23 -29.59 -16.90 -12.80
N PHE A 24 -29.14 -16.89 -11.54
CA PHE A 24 -29.21 -15.74 -10.64
C PHE A 24 -28.30 -14.60 -11.14
N LEU A 25 -28.79 -13.83 -12.11
CA LEU A 25 -28.37 -12.45 -12.33
C LEU A 25 -29.00 -11.61 -11.21
N VAL A 26 -28.21 -11.33 -10.17
CA VAL A 26 -28.58 -10.36 -9.15
C VAL A 26 -28.67 -9.00 -9.84
N LEU A 27 -29.89 -8.49 -10.01
CA LEU A 27 -30.17 -7.16 -10.53
C LEU A 27 -29.68 -6.10 -9.54
N VAL A 28 -28.40 -5.73 -9.65
CA VAL A 28 -27.85 -4.56 -8.97
C VAL A 28 -28.45 -3.32 -9.65
N GLN A 29 -29.43 -2.70 -8.99
CA GLN A 29 -30.02 -1.44 -9.45
C GLN A 29 -28.99 -0.32 -9.29
N ALA A 30 -28.67 0.37 -10.38
CA ALA A 30 -27.64 1.41 -10.42
C ALA A 30 -28.09 2.68 -9.67
N GLN A 31 -27.14 3.36 -9.02
CA GLN A 31 -27.39 4.60 -8.27
C GLN A 31 -27.13 5.88 -9.05
N TYR A 32 -26.50 5.75 -10.21
CA TYR A 32 -26.35 6.79 -11.20
C TYR A 32 -26.98 6.29 -12.50
N MET A 33 -27.54 7.20 -13.27
CA MET A 33 -28.16 6.97 -14.55
C MET A 33 -27.66 8.01 -15.56
N ILE A 34 -27.79 7.68 -16.85
CA ILE A 34 -27.71 8.66 -17.93
C ILE A 34 -29.12 8.93 -18.46
N ASP A 35 -29.51 10.19 -18.51
CA ASP A 35 -30.69 10.60 -19.27
C ASP A 35 -30.26 10.90 -20.71
N LYS A 36 -30.37 9.88 -21.57
CA LYS A 36 -30.01 9.99 -23.00
C LYS A 36 -30.83 11.07 -23.73
N THR A 37 -31.97 11.51 -23.19
CA THR A 37 -32.78 12.60 -23.78
C THR A 37 -32.27 13.99 -23.41
N LYS A 38 -31.39 14.08 -22.41
CA LYS A 38 -30.69 15.31 -21.98
C LYS A 38 -29.20 15.31 -22.35
N ALA A 39 -28.76 14.33 -23.14
CA ALA A 39 -27.43 14.32 -23.72
C ALA A 39 -27.24 15.57 -24.60
N LEU A 40 -26.03 16.13 -24.61
CA LEU A 40 -25.74 17.33 -25.37
C LEU A 40 -24.99 16.96 -26.65
N ASP A 41 -25.73 16.94 -27.76
CA ASP A 41 -25.19 16.66 -29.09
C ASP A 41 -24.31 17.80 -29.61
N ASP A 42 -23.31 17.41 -30.39
CA ASP A 42 -22.21 18.26 -30.86
C ASP A 42 -21.51 19.04 -29.73
N LYS A 43 -21.46 18.49 -28.50
CA LYS A 43 -20.80 19.10 -27.33
C LYS A 43 -19.74 18.19 -26.72
N ILE A 44 -18.68 18.84 -26.23
CA ILE A 44 -17.64 18.23 -25.40
C ILE A 44 -17.21 19.14 -24.26
N LEU A 45 -16.63 18.57 -23.22
CA LEU A 45 -15.96 19.26 -22.13
C LEU A 45 -14.45 19.25 -22.38
N LEU A 46 -13.94 20.29 -23.05
CA LEU A 46 -12.59 20.31 -23.58
C LEU A 46 -11.53 20.37 -22.46
N GLY A 47 -10.52 19.50 -22.54
CA GLY A 47 -9.38 19.49 -21.61
C GLY A 47 -9.58 18.66 -20.33
N TYR A 48 -10.76 18.04 -20.13
CA TYR A 48 -11.07 17.29 -18.90
C TYR A 48 -11.12 15.77 -19.06
N ALA A 49 -10.92 15.27 -20.29
CA ALA A 49 -10.79 13.84 -20.58
C ALA A 49 -9.50 13.28 -19.98
N PHE A 50 -9.62 12.45 -18.93
CA PHE A 50 -8.47 11.82 -18.27
C PHE A 50 -8.20 10.40 -18.80
N ARG A 51 -9.18 9.78 -19.46
CA ARG A 51 -9.08 8.44 -20.03
C ARG A 51 -9.86 8.38 -21.34
N LYS A 52 -9.27 7.70 -22.34
CA LYS A 52 -9.89 7.41 -23.63
C LYS A 52 -10.00 5.90 -23.82
N LEU A 53 -11.12 5.44 -24.37
CA LEU A 53 -11.48 4.04 -24.54
C LEU A 53 -12.20 3.87 -25.89
N THR A 54 -12.10 2.70 -26.51
CA THR A 54 -12.88 2.35 -27.71
C THR A 54 -14.02 1.43 -27.29
N MET A 55 -15.26 1.88 -27.47
CA MET A 55 -16.48 1.18 -27.06
C MET A 55 -17.47 1.06 -28.23
N LYS A 56 -18.40 0.10 -28.15
CA LYS A 56 -19.44 -0.14 -29.16
C LYS A 56 -20.74 0.61 -28.85
N SER A 57 -20.94 1.04 -27.61
CA SER A 57 -22.15 1.74 -27.18
C SER A 57 -21.91 2.79 -26.11
N VAL A 58 -22.87 3.70 -25.98
CA VAL A 58 -22.95 4.68 -24.89
C VAL A 58 -23.06 3.98 -23.53
N ASP A 59 -23.75 2.84 -23.46
CA ASP A 59 -23.97 2.10 -22.22
C ASP A 59 -22.68 1.43 -21.71
N GLU A 60 -21.84 0.89 -22.60
CA GLU A 60 -20.49 0.42 -22.25
C GLU A 60 -19.61 1.55 -21.70
N CYS A 61 -19.66 2.75 -22.31
CA CYS A 61 -18.94 3.92 -21.82
C CYS A 61 -19.45 4.39 -20.45
N PHE A 62 -20.77 4.36 -20.25
CA PHE A 62 -21.41 4.63 -18.95
C PHE A 62 -20.93 3.64 -17.87
N PHE A 63 -20.90 2.33 -18.14
CA PHE A 63 -20.40 1.36 -17.16
C PHE A 63 -18.93 1.63 -16.79
N HIS A 64 -18.07 1.96 -17.76
CA HIS A 64 -16.69 2.33 -17.46
C HIS A 64 -16.56 3.66 -16.70
N CYS A 65 -17.48 4.62 -16.88
CA CYS A 65 -17.56 5.81 -16.04
C CYS A 65 -18.03 5.46 -14.61
N TYR A 66 -19.05 4.61 -14.49
CA TYR A 66 -19.61 4.18 -13.22
C TYR A 66 -18.61 3.40 -12.35
N GLU A 67 -17.76 2.58 -12.96
CA GLU A 67 -16.67 1.85 -12.27
C GLU A 67 -15.45 2.74 -11.94
N ASP A 68 -15.29 3.89 -12.61
CA ASP A 68 -14.15 4.78 -12.42
C ASP A 68 -14.50 5.94 -11.47
N CYS A 69 -14.03 5.81 -10.22
CA CYS A 69 -14.23 6.76 -9.12
C CYS A 69 -13.88 8.23 -9.41
N PHE A 70 -13.14 8.53 -10.49
CA PHE A 70 -12.79 9.90 -10.90
C PHE A 70 -13.71 10.44 -12.02
N CYS A 71 -14.59 9.61 -12.58
CA CYS A 71 -15.48 9.98 -13.66
C CYS A 71 -16.75 10.68 -13.13
N MET A 72 -16.95 11.93 -13.56
CA MET A 72 -18.12 12.74 -13.20
C MET A 72 -19.12 12.92 -14.36
N ALA A 73 -18.63 12.70 -15.58
CA ALA A 73 -19.36 12.74 -16.83
C ALA A 73 -18.54 11.99 -17.88
N PHE A 74 -19.11 11.72 -19.05
CA PHE A 74 -18.35 11.19 -20.18
C PHE A 74 -18.86 11.77 -21.50
N GLN A 75 -18.09 11.58 -22.57
CA GLN A 75 -18.48 11.97 -23.91
C GLN A 75 -18.10 10.90 -24.93
N MET A 76 -18.96 10.69 -25.91
CA MET A 76 -18.75 9.75 -27.02
C MET A 76 -18.49 10.53 -28.30
N CYS A 77 -17.34 10.34 -28.92
CA CYS A 77 -16.98 10.92 -30.21
C CYS A 77 -16.91 9.83 -31.28
N GLN A 78 -17.26 10.17 -32.53
CA GLN A 78 -17.18 9.25 -33.69
C GLN A 78 -17.91 7.91 -33.44
N SER A 79 -18.97 7.94 -32.64
CA SER A 79 -19.76 6.79 -32.15
C SER A 79 -18.99 5.69 -31.39
N THR A 80 -17.68 5.81 -31.20
CA THR A 80 -16.83 4.72 -30.67
C THR A 80 -15.75 5.18 -29.69
N GLU A 81 -15.31 6.45 -29.74
CA GLU A 81 -14.32 6.99 -28.80
C GLU A 81 -15.02 7.50 -27.53
N CYS A 82 -15.01 6.65 -26.50
CA CYS A 82 -15.45 6.97 -25.15
C CYS A 82 -14.36 7.76 -24.42
N GLN A 83 -14.69 8.94 -23.91
CA GLN A 83 -13.78 9.76 -23.09
C GLN A 83 -14.40 9.99 -21.71
N LEU A 84 -13.71 9.54 -20.66
CA LEU A 84 -14.14 9.73 -19.27
C LEU A 84 -13.65 11.10 -18.77
N LEU A 85 -14.53 11.87 -18.12
CA LEU A 85 -14.31 13.27 -17.75
C LEU A 85 -14.17 13.44 -16.24
N SER A 86 -13.18 14.24 -15.85
CA SER A 86 -12.81 14.54 -14.46
C SER A 86 -13.65 15.65 -13.80
N THR A 87 -14.69 16.12 -14.49
CA THR A 87 -15.61 17.18 -14.08
C THR A 87 -16.88 17.07 -14.95
N ASN A 88 -17.88 17.92 -14.70
CA ASN A 88 -19.13 17.97 -15.47
C ASN A 88 -19.49 19.40 -15.92
N GLN A 89 -20.53 19.53 -16.74
CA GLN A 89 -20.96 20.81 -17.31
C GLN A 89 -21.38 21.84 -16.25
N PHE A 90 -21.87 21.41 -15.09
CA PHE A 90 -22.26 22.33 -14.01
C PHE A 90 -21.04 22.97 -13.32
N GLN A 91 -19.93 22.23 -13.25
CA GLN A 91 -18.68 22.67 -12.63
C GLN A 91 -17.70 23.34 -13.60
N SER A 92 -17.85 23.11 -14.91
CA SER A 92 -16.91 23.60 -15.93
C SER A 92 -17.62 24.04 -17.21
N SER A 93 -18.77 24.71 -17.07
CA SER A 93 -19.62 25.19 -18.16
C SER A 93 -18.89 26.02 -19.22
N SER A 94 -17.89 26.81 -18.84
CA SER A 94 -17.05 27.60 -19.76
C SER A 94 -16.16 26.76 -20.68
N ALA A 95 -15.92 25.49 -20.34
CA ALA A 95 -15.18 24.53 -21.16
C ALA A 95 -16.10 23.64 -22.02
N LEU A 96 -17.41 23.82 -21.94
CA LEU A 96 -18.38 23.08 -22.74
C LEU A 96 -18.48 23.69 -24.15
N VAL A 97 -17.63 23.20 -25.06
CA VAL A 97 -17.49 23.73 -26.42
C VAL A 97 -18.22 22.87 -27.44
N THR A 98 -18.51 23.44 -28.61
CA THR A 98 -19.12 22.71 -29.73
C THR A 98 -18.05 21.91 -30.48
N MET A 99 -18.29 20.60 -30.67
CA MET A 99 -17.46 19.72 -31.51
C MET A 99 -18.37 18.73 -32.22
N LYS A 100 -18.41 18.80 -33.56
CA LYS A 100 -19.31 17.98 -34.38
C LYS A 100 -18.99 16.49 -34.28
N GLY A 101 -20.03 15.66 -34.16
CA GLY A 101 -19.88 14.20 -34.07
C GLY A 101 -19.42 13.70 -32.70
N CYS A 102 -19.61 14.51 -31.66
CA CYS A 102 -19.42 14.14 -30.26
C CYS A 102 -20.68 14.47 -29.45
N THR A 103 -21.07 13.58 -28.54
CA THR A 103 -22.19 13.80 -27.61
C THR A 103 -21.71 13.68 -26.18
N TYR A 104 -22.07 14.67 -25.34
CA TYR A 104 -21.75 14.74 -23.92
C TYR A 104 -22.88 14.16 -23.06
N TYR A 105 -22.52 13.41 -22.01
CA TYR A 105 -23.43 12.74 -21.08
C TYR A 105 -23.06 13.06 -19.61
N ASP A 106 -24.01 13.60 -18.86
CA ASP A 106 -23.91 13.73 -17.40
C ASP A 106 -24.24 12.41 -16.69
N MET A 107 -23.50 12.14 -15.62
CA MET A 107 -23.87 11.12 -14.63
C MET A 107 -24.89 11.73 -13.64
N LEU A 108 -26.16 11.37 -13.78
CA LEU A 108 -27.23 11.86 -12.92
C LEU A 108 -27.48 10.90 -11.74
N PRO A 109 -27.55 11.37 -10.49
CA PRO A 109 -27.88 10.52 -9.35
C PRO A 109 -29.36 10.08 -9.36
N ASP A 110 -29.64 8.81 -9.07
CA ASP A 110 -30.98 8.27 -8.88
C ASP A 110 -31.47 8.54 -7.44
N PHE A 111 -32.24 9.62 -7.28
CA PHE A 111 -32.79 10.03 -5.99
C PHE A 111 -33.88 9.10 -5.43
N GLU A 112 -34.50 8.23 -6.24
CA GLU A 112 -35.46 7.20 -5.78
C GLU A 112 -34.70 6.05 -5.10
N GLN A 113 -33.61 5.59 -5.70
CA GLN A 113 -32.73 4.57 -5.14
C GLN A 113 -32.02 5.06 -3.86
N ILE A 114 -31.52 6.30 -3.87
CA ILE A 114 -30.82 6.91 -2.74
C ILE A 114 -31.70 6.99 -1.48
N LYS A 115 -33.02 7.22 -1.64
CA LYS A 115 -33.96 7.33 -0.50
C LYS A 115 -34.29 5.98 0.15
N LYS A 116 -34.35 4.88 -0.62
CA LYS A 116 -34.86 3.58 -0.13
C LYS A 116 -33.87 2.80 0.75
N ARG A 117 -32.58 3.15 0.76
CA ARG A 117 -31.54 2.41 1.50
C ARG A 117 -31.07 3.05 2.81
N GLY A 118 -31.37 4.33 3.05
CA GLY A 118 -30.98 5.01 4.30
C GLY A 118 -29.46 5.14 4.48
N SER A 119 -28.87 6.17 3.87
CA SER A 119 -27.42 6.42 3.76
C SER A 119 -26.71 5.73 2.59
N CYS A 120 -25.52 6.24 2.27
CA CYS A 120 -24.78 6.00 1.04
C CYS A 120 -24.18 4.59 0.95
N ASP A 121 -24.54 3.83 -0.08
CA ASP A 121 -23.82 2.61 -0.47
C ASP A 121 -23.84 2.36 -1.99
N PRO A 122 -23.07 3.12 -2.78
CA PRO A 122 -22.65 2.66 -4.09
C PRO A 122 -21.65 1.53 -3.84
N ALA A 123 -22.09 0.29 -4.06
CA ALA A 123 -21.26 -0.89 -3.88
C ALA A 123 -19.96 -0.71 -4.70
N TYR A 124 -18.85 -0.52 -3.96
CA TYR A 124 -17.50 -0.25 -4.44
C TYR A 124 -17.19 1.15 -5.00
N GLY A 125 -17.13 2.16 -4.11
CA GLY A 125 -15.79 2.72 -3.88
C GLY A 125 -15.61 4.22 -3.62
N CYS A 126 -16.58 5.09 -3.89
CA CYS A 126 -16.41 6.54 -3.76
C CYS A 126 -17.21 7.16 -2.60
N GLN A 127 -16.66 7.08 -1.39
CA GLN A 127 -17.17 7.79 -0.22
C GLN A 127 -16.35 9.06 0.06
N ILE A 128 -16.88 10.21 -0.37
CA ILE A 128 -16.26 11.54 -0.14
C ILE A 128 -16.21 11.90 1.37
N TYR A 129 -17.09 11.31 2.18
CA TYR A 129 -17.23 11.66 3.62
C TYR A 129 -16.34 10.86 4.59
N THR A 130 -15.70 9.76 4.18
CA THR A 130 -14.95 8.87 5.10
C THR A 130 -13.43 8.91 4.94
N ASN A 131 -12.89 9.68 3.98
CA ASN A 131 -11.45 9.73 3.64
C ASN A 131 -10.82 8.36 3.25
N LEU A 132 -11.64 7.34 2.97
CA LEU A 132 -11.21 5.96 2.71
C LEU A 132 -11.58 5.50 1.29
N CYS A 133 -10.56 5.34 0.46
CA CYS A 133 -10.60 4.69 -0.85
C CYS A 133 -10.77 3.16 -0.75
N PRO A 134 -11.12 2.47 -1.86
CA PRO A 134 -11.17 1.01 -1.93
C PRO A 134 -9.88 0.34 -1.44
N ALA A 135 -10.02 -0.76 -0.68
CA ALA A 135 -8.93 -1.47 0.00
C ALA A 135 -8.19 -0.67 1.10
N GLY A 136 -8.85 0.31 1.72
CA GLY A 136 -8.37 1.00 2.93
C GLY A 136 -7.29 2.06 2.67
N ARG A 137 -7.29 2.68 1.48
CA ARG A 137 -6.32 3.74 1.12
C ARG A 137 -6.85 5.10 1.56
N ARG A 138 -5.95 6.08 1.74
CA ARG A 138 -6.32 7.43 2.19
C ARG A 138 -6.43 8.39 1.01
N TYR A 139 -7.47 9.22 0.99
CA TYR A 139 -7.52 10.40 0.13
C TYR A 139 -6.55 11.48 0.63
N VAL A 140 -5.78 12.09 -0.27
CA VAL A 140 -4.87 13.21 0.03
C VAL A 140 -5.36 14.47 -0.67
N ALA A 141 -5.47 15.57 0.08
CA ALA A 141 -5.85 16.87 -0.49
C ALA A 141 -4.72 17.43 -1.37
N ILE A 142 -5.02 17.70 -2.64
CA ILE A 142 -4.06 18.18 -3.66
C ILE A 142 -4.41 19.58 -4.18
N THR A 143 -5.27 20.32 -3.49
CA THR A 143 -5.77 21.65 -3.89
C THR A 143 -4.62 22.63 -4.11
N PRO A 144 -4.34 23.08 -5.36
CA PRO A 144 -3.35 24.12 -5.61
C PRO A 144 -3.84 25.47 -5.08
N LYS A 145 -2.93 26.40 -4.78
CA LYS A 145 -3.24 27.73 -4.20
C LYS A 145 -4.24 28.59 -5.01
N ALA A 146 -4.50 28.25 -6.27
CA ALA A 146 -5.42 28.96 -7.16
C ALA A 146 -6.89 28.47 -7.10
N TYR A 147 -7.23 27.53 -6.20
CA TYR A 147 -8.54 26.86 -6.18
C TYR A 147 -9.21 26.96 -4.80
N THR A 148 -10.53 27.21 -4.81
CA THR A 148 -11.36 27.33 -3.60
C THR A 148 -12.05 26.03 -3.17
N THR A 149 -12.11 25.03 -4.07
CA THR A 149 -12.74 23.73 -3.80
C THR A 149 -11.71 22.66 -3.43
N PRO A 150 -11.89 21.89 -2.33
CA PRO A 150 -10.99 20.80 -1.98
C PRO A 150 -10.95 19.70 -3.04
N ARG A 151 -9.76 19.39 -3.56
CA ARG A 151 -9.52 18.27 -4.48
C ARG A 151 -8.79 17.14 -3.76
N TYR A 152 -9.23 15.91 -3.98
CA TYR A 152 -8.65 14.72 -3.35
C TYR A 152 -8.16 13.73 -4.39
N LEU A 153 -6.92 13.26 -4.24
CA LEU A 153 -6.37 12.16 -5.04
C LEU A 153 -6.35 10.89 -4.19
N CYS A 154 -6.76 9.76 -4.77
CA CYS A 154 -6.52 8.46 -4.16
C CYS A 154 -5.03 8.13 -4.27
N HIS A 155 -4.24 8.47 -3.26
CA HIS A 155 -2.80 8.33 -3.35
C HIS A 155 -2.42 6.84 -3.31
N PRO A 156 -1.58 6.35 -4.24
CA PRO A 156 -1.05 4.98 -4.15
C PRO A 156 -0.34 4.80 -2.82
N LEU A 157 -0.79 3.82 -2.01
CA LEU A 157 -0.09 3.48 -0.79
C LEU A 157 1.26 2.86 -1.18
N LYS A 158 2.36 3.53 -0.85
CA LYS A 158 3.73 3.05 -1.15
C LYS A 158 4.26 2.10 -0.09
N SER A 159 3.87 2.33 1.17
CA SER A 159 4.34 1.60 2.34
C SER A 159 3.19 1.34 3.33
N CYS A 160 3.51 0.61 4.40
CA CYS A 160 2.59 0.40 5.53
C CYS A 160 2.13 1.72 6.19
N ARG A 161 2.89 2.82 6.10
CA ARG A 161 2.51 4.13 6.66
C ARG A 161 1.19 4.64 6.10
N GLY A 162 0.85 4.26 4.86
CA GLY A 162 -0.46 4.50 4.26
C GLY A 162 -1.66 3.96 5.06
N TYR A 163 -1.45 2.87 5.80
CA TYR A 163 -2.46 2.19 6.63
C TYR A 163 -2.53 2.69 8.08
N SER A 164 -1.73 3.70 8.46
CA SER A 164 -1.60 4.22 9.84
C SER A 164 -2.90 4.65 10.53
N ASN A 165 -3.97 4.95 9.77
CA ASN A 165 -5.27 5.41 10.25
C ASN A 165 -6.36 4.31 10.21
N GLY A 166 -6.02 3.12 9.70
CA GLY A 166 -6.91 1.95 9.66
C GLY A 166 -6.61 0.95 10.80
N PRO A 167 -7.16 -0.27 10.73
CA PRO A 167 -6.82 -1.35 11.65
C PRO A 167 -5.32 -1.68 11.61
N ARG A 168 -4.62 -1.39 12.71
CA ARG A 168 -3.17 -1.54 12.88
C ARG A 168 -2.78 -2.97 13.28
N VAL A 169 -3.10 -3.94 12.43
CA VAL A 169 -2.87 -5.37 12.67
C VAL A 169 -1.64 -5.84 11.88
N PRO A 170 -0.62 -6.46 12.49
CA PRO A 170 0.50 -7.01 11.73
C PRO A 170 0.02 -8.06 10.71
N GLY A 171 0.51 -7.99 9.46
CA GLY A 171 -0.01 -8.84 8.39
C GLY A 171 0.43 -8.45 6.98
N LYS A 172 -0.18 -9.08 5.97
CA LYS A 172 0.13 -8.82 4.55
C LYS A 172 -0.83 -7.77 3.96
N TYR A 173 -0.28 -6.72 3.38
CA TYR A 173 -1.04 -5.59 2.82
C TYR A 173 -0.64 -5.34 1.35
N TRP A 174 -1.52 -4.68 0.60
CA TRP A 174 -1.29 -4.31 -0.80
C TRP A 174 -0.77 -2.88 -0.91
N VAL A 175 0.31 -2.70 -1.66
CA VAL A 175 0.89 -1.39 -1.98
C VAL A 175 1.19 -1.29 -3.47
N PHE A 176 1.57 -0.12 -3.92
CA PHE A 176 1.80 0.21 -5.32
C PHE A 176 3.23 0.73 -5.51
N ASP A 177 3.92 0.23 -6.53
CA ASP A 177 5.22 0.80 -6.92
C ASP A 177 5.06 2.11 -7.70
N ASP A 178 6.16 2.69 -8.16
CA ASP A 178 6.17 3.98 -8.86
C ASP A 178 5.55 3.92 -10.26
N ASN A 179 5.43 2.72 -10.82
CA ASN A 179 4.73 2.43 -12.07
C ASN A 179 3.26 2.02 -11.84
N MET A 180 2.73 2.21 -10.63
CA MET A 180 1.37 1.83 -10.23
C MET A 180 1.06 0.32 -10.29
N ASN A 181 2.07 -0.56 -10.29
CA ASN A 181 1.81 -2.00 -10.19
C ASN A 181 1.54 -2.39 -8.72
N PRO A 182 0.50 -3.19 -8.45
CA PRO A 182 0.21 -3.68 -7.10
C PRO A 182 1.18 -4.80 -6.70
N PHE A 183 1.69 -4.75 -5.46
CA PHE A 183 2.46 -5.84 -4.84
C PHE A 183 2.12 -5.99 -3.35
N LYS A 184 2.43 -7.15 -2.78
CA LYS A 184 2.20 -7.42 -1.36
C LYS A 184 3.46 -7.14 -0.54
N ILE A 185 3.28 -6.48 0.60
CA ILE A 185 4.28 -6.31 1.65
C ILE A 185 3.79 -6.92 2.95
N PHE A 186 4.68 -7.08 3.93
CA PHE A 186 4.30 -7.35 5.32
C PHE A 186 4.42 -6.06 6.14
N CYS A 187 3.41 -5.77 6.94
CA CYS A 187 3.34 -4.61 7.83
C CYS A 187 3.43 -5.03 9.29
N ASP A 188 4.18 -4.25 10.07
CA ASP A 188 4.16 -4.28 11.53
C ASP A 188 3.82 -2.88 12.06
N PHE A 189 3.02 -2.82 13.11
CA PHE A 189 2.56 -1.57 13.71
C PHE A 189 2.89 -1.60 15.20
N ASP A 190 3.77 -0.71 15.66
CA ASP A 190 4.12 -0.65 17.09
C ASP A 190 3.06 0.20 17.81
N PRO A 191 2.32 -0.36 18.79
CA PRO A 191 1.30 0.38 19.52
C PRO A 191 1.90 1.37 20.54
N ARG A 192 3.16 1.22 20.96
CA ARG A 192 3.78 2.09 21.98
C ARG A 192 4.33 3.38 21.40
N THR A 193 4.90 3.31 20.20
CA THR A 193 5.51 4.47 19.51
C THR A 193 4.62 5.04 18.40
N ASN A 194 3.51 4.37 18.09
CA ASN A 194 2.69 4.58 16.88
C ASN A 194 3.47 4.40 15.56
N ALA A 195 4.73 3.95 15.61
CA ALA A 195 5.56 3.72 14.43
C ALA A 195 4.97 2.63 13.55
N THR A 196 5.18 2.77 12.24
CA THR A 196 4.66 1.85 11.22
C THR A 196 5.82 1.35 10.38
N TRP A 197 5.88 0.04 10.14
CA TRP A 197 7.05 -0.63 9.58
C TRP A 197 6.68 -1.52 8.40
N THR A 198 7.44 -1.40 7.32
CA THR A 198 7.32 -2.16 6.08
C THR A 198 8.49 -3.14 5.96
N LEU A 199 8.21 -4.43 5.83
CA LEU A 199 9.23 -5.45 5.60
C LEU A 199 9.81 -5.31 4.18
N VAL A 200 11.11 -5.07 4.07
CA VAL A 200 11.83 -4.97 2.78
C VAL A 200 12.78 -6.14 2.52
N GLN A 201 13.26 -6.79 3.57
CA GLN A 201 14.11 -7.99 3.47
C GLN A 201 13.86 -8.92 4.67
N SER A 202 13.81 -10.23 4.43
CA SER A 202 13.82 -11.28 5.45
C SER A 202 14.57 -12.51 4.92
N TYR A 203 15.45 -13.10 5.73
CA TYR A 203 16.14 -14.34 5.34
C TYR A 203 16.48 -15.21 6.54
N GLN A 204 16.50 -16.53 6.31
CA GLN A 204 17.10 -17.50 7.22
C GLN A 204 18.63 -17.46 7.14
N PHE A 205 19.29 -17.65 8.28
CA PHE A 205 20.75 -17.63 8.44
C PHE A 205 21.50 -18.51 7.44
N LYS A 206 20.96 -19.68 7.09
CA LYS A 206 21.55 -20.57 6.07
C LYS A 206 21.69 -19.96 4.66
N TYR A 207 20.91 -18.92 4.35
CA TYR A 207 20.96 -18.21 3.05
C TYR A 207 21.82 -16.95 3.10
N ASN A 208 22.55 -16.71 4.19
CA ASN A 208 23.26 -15.45 4.41
C ASN A 208 24.22 -15.06 3.27
N SER A 209 24.87 -16.02 2.63
CA SER A 209 25.76 -15.78 1.46
C SER A 209 25.07 -15.03 0.30
N ILE A 210 23.75 -15.16 0.16
CA ILE A 210 22.93 -14.46 -0.85
C ILE A 210 22.55 -13.06 -0.35
N PHE A 211 22.15 -12.96 0.92
CA PHE A 211 21.64 -11.74 1.55
C PHE A 211 22.75 -10.80 2.07
N ASN A 212 24.01 -11.24 2.05
CA ASN A 212 25.23 -10.44 2.09
C ASN A 212 25.42 -9.60 0.81
N THR A 213 24.36 -8.93 0.38
CA THR A 213 24.28 -8.05 -0.79
C THR A 213 23.75 -6.68 -0.35
N ALA A 214 24.48 -5.60 -0.60
CA ALA A 214 24.12 -4.25 -0.19
C ALA A 214 22.76 -3.83 -0.77
N TYR A 215 21.97 -3.06 -0.02
CA TYR A 215 20.65 -2.59 -0.46
C TYR A 215 20.72 -1.66 -1.70
N SER A 216 21.89 -1.09 -2.00
CA SER A 216 22.16 -0.33 -3.22
C SER A 216 22.25 -1.18 -4.49
N THR A 217 22.32 -2.51 -4.38
CA THR A 217 22.27 -3.48 -5.48
C THR A 217 20.85 -4.00 -5.65
N ASP A 218 20.36 -4.02 -6.89
CA ASP A 218 19.07 -4.63 -7.21
C ASP A 218 19.18 -6.16 -7.22
N LEU A 219 18.39 -6.82 -6.37
CA LEU A 219 18.38 -8.27 -6.19
C LEU A 219 17.00 -8.67 -5.61
N PRO A 220 15.91 -8.64 -6.40
CA PRO A 220 14.60 -9.08 -5.94
C PRO A 220 14.60 -10.60 -5.67
N ILE A 221 14.11 -11.01 -4.50
CA ILE A 221 13.95 -12.41 -4.11
C ILE A 221 12.54 -12.55 -3.56
N SER A 222 11.68 -13.32 -4.24
CA SER A 222 10.27 -13.52 -3.84
C SER A 222 9.48 -12.22 -3.62
N GLU A 223 9.82 -11.11 -4.29
CA GLU A 223 9.36 -9.76 -3.94
C GLU A 223 7.83 -9.56 -3.93
N ASN A 224 7.09 -10.37 -4.70
CA ASN A 224 5.61 -10.32 -4.74
C ASN A 224 4.94 -11.19 -3.66
N THR A 225 5.72 -11.96 -2.89
CA THR A 225 5.26 -12.94 -1.90
C THR A 225 6.07 -12.82 -0.60
N PRO A 226 5.69 -11.91 0.32
CA PRO A 226 6.34 -11.77 1.62
C PRO A 226 6.41 -13.09 2.38
N ARG A 227 7.62 -13.46 2.81
CA ARG A 227 7.96 -14.74 3.44
C ARG A 227 9.22 -14.57 4.31
N TRP A 228 9.36 -15.42 5.32
CA TRP A 228 10.41 -15.25 6.35
C TRP A 228 11.77 -15.84 5.95
N ASP A 229 11.74 -16.90 5.15
CA ASP A 229 12.88 -17.73 4.76
C ASP A 229 13.79 -17.08 3.72
N ALA A 230 13.23 -16.49 2.67
CA ALA A 230 13.98 -15.78 1.63
C ALA A 230 13.09 -14.76 0.90
N TYR A 231 13.19 -13.49 1.28
CA TYR A 231 12.44 -12.36 0.74
C TYR A 231 13.31 -11.10 0.68
N ARG A 232 13.29 -10.42 -0.46
CA ARG A 232 13.93 -9.12 -0.69
C ARG A 232 13.17 -8.39 -1.80
N LEU A 233 12.79 -7.14 -1.56
CA LEU A 233 12.20 -6.30 -2.60
C LEU A 233 13.28 -5.86 -3.62
N SER A 234 12.85 -5.59 -4.85
CA SER A 234 13.65 -4.84 -5.83
C SER A 234 14.07 -3.48 -5.27
N LYS A 235 15.22 -2.97 -5.71
CA LYS A 235 15.80 -1.69 -5.29
C LYS A 235 14.84 -0.53 -5.51
N SER A 236 14.10 -0.53 -6.62
CA SER A 236 13.08 0.48 -6.94
C SER A 236 11.96 0.50 -5.90
N ARG A 237 11.42 -0.66 -5.52
CA ARG A 237 10.39 -0.77 -4.48
C ARG A 237 10.92 -0.40 -3.10
N MET A 238 12.13 -0.81 -2.75
CA MET A 238 12.77 -0.35 -1.53
C MET A 238 12.96 1.17 -1.51
N GLN A 239 13.31 1.80 -2.63
CA GLN A 239 13.44 3.26 -2.75
C GLN A 239 12.10 3.97 -2.54
N SER A 240 11.04 3.53 -3.22
CA SER A 240 9.68 4.06 -3.05
C SER A 240 9.21 4.01 -1.59
N ILE A 241 9.49 2.90 -0.89
CA ILE A 241 9.20 2.75 0.55
C ILE A 241 10.14 3.61 1.41
N GLN A 242 11.43 3.69 1.09
CA GLN A 242 12.42 4.50 1.81
C GLN A 242 12.07 5.99 1.77
N ASP A 243 11.44 6.48 0.70
CA ASP A 243 11.04 7.89 0.58
C ASP A 243 9.77 8.23 1.35
N ASP A 244 8.92 7.24 1.63
CA ASP A 244 7.83 7.30 2.64
C ASP A 244 8.31 6.90 4.06
N SER A 245 9.63 6.79 4.30
CA SER A 245 10.22 6.37 5.59
C SER A 245 11.22 7.37 6.16
N ASN A 246 11.24 7.52 7.48
CA ASN A 246 12.19 8.35 8.24
C ASN A 246 13.18 7.52 9.08
N GLU A 247 12.95 6.23 9.23
CA GLU A 247 13.74 5.29 10.02
C GLU A 247 13.85 3.93 9.33
N PHE A 248 14.81 3.12 9.77
CA PHE A 248 14.79 1.67 9.58
C PHE A 248 15.09 0.96 10.89
N ARG A 249 14.71 -0.32 10.97
CA ARG A 249 15.10 -1.21 12.05
C ARG A 249 15.50 -2.58 11.53
N VAL A 250 16.31 -3.30 12.30
CA VAL A 250 16.62 -4.72 12.09
C VAL A 250 16.12 -5.50 13.31
N THR A 251 15.46 -6.63 13.06
CA THR A 251 14.95 -7.53 14.10
C THR A 251 15.40 -8.96 13.82
N CYS A 252 15.65 -9.72 14.88
CA CYS A 252 15.87 -11.16 14.80
C CYS A 252 14.60 -11.94 15.12
N LYS A 253 14.40 -13.10 14.47
CA LYS A 253 13.31 -14.07 14.71
C LYS A 253 11.90 -13.46 14.86
N TYR A 254 11.57 -12.44 14.06
CA TYR A 254 10.23 -11.84 14.10
C TYR A 254 9.13 -12.86 13.71
N ASP A 255 9.47 -13.81 12.84
CA ASP A 255 8.61 -14.89 12.39
C ASP A 255 8.06 -15.79 13.51
N ALA A 256 8.85 -15.98 14.57
CA ALA A 256 8.50 -16.78 15.74
C ALA A 256 8.13 -15.94 16.97
N ASP A 257 8.87 -14.85 17.23
CA ASP A 257 8.83 -14.13 18.51
C ASP A 257 8.19 -12.73 18.40
N GLY A 258 7.90 -12.24 17.18
CA GLY A 258 7.47 -10.87 16.94
C GLY A 258 8.56 -9.82 17.22
N VAL A 259 8.17 -8.62 17.68
CA VAL A 259 9.14 -7.56 18.03
C VAL A 259 9.74 -7.83 19.42
N VAL A 260 10.98 -8.30 19.43
CA VAL A 260 11.81 -8.43 20.64
C VAL A 260 13.00 -7.48 20.52
N TYR A 261 13.31 -6.76 21.61
CA TYR A 261 14.37 -5.75 21.64
C TYR A 261 15.76 -6.31 21.95
N THR A 262 15.88 -7.58 22.32
CA THR A 262 17.17 -8.29 22.34
C THR A 262 17.57 -8.68 20.92
N ASP A 263 18.81 -8.37 20.55
CA ASP A 263 19.30 -8.42 19.16
C ASP A 263 18.41 -7.59 18.21
N TYR A 264 18.42 -6.28 18.46
CA TYR A 264 17.63 -5.28 17.76
C TYR A 264 18.48 -4.07 17.39
N LEU A 265 18.10 -3.39 16.33
CA LEU A 265 18.70 -2.13 15.90
C LEU A 265 17.63 -1.20 15.36
N GLN A 266 17.70 0.10 15.67
CA GLN A 266 16.89 1.14 15.05
C GLN A 266 17.69 2.42 14.82
N VAL A 267 17.56 2.99 13.61
CA VAL A 267 18.34 4.16 13.15
C VAL A 267 17.49 5.04 12.24
N THR A 268 17.67 6.36 12.34
CA THR A 268 17.01 7.32 11.46
C THR A 268 17.67 7.39 10.06
N LYS A 269 16.86 7.59 9.01
CA LYS A 269 17.29 7.82 7.61
C LYS A 269 18.29 8.98 7.49
N LYS A 270 18.23 9.95 8.41
CA LYS A 270 19.17 11.08 8.50
C LYS A 270 20.60 10.65 8.86
N GLN A 271 20.75 9.66 9.74
CA GLN A 271 22.06 9.14 10.14
C GLN A 271 22.60 8.14 9.11
N ILE A 272 21.70 7.30 8.58
CA ILE A 272 22.02 6.22 7.64
C ILE A 272 20.85 6.02 6.68
N ASN A 273 21.08 6.23 5.39
CA ASN A 273 20.17 5.81 4.33
C ASN A 273 20.67 4.50 3.71
N LEU A 274 19.99 3.38 4.00
CA LEU A 274 20.41 2.03 3.60
C LEU A 274 20.72 1.89 2.10
N LEU A 275 20.00 2.60 1.24
CA LEU A 275 20.07 2.45 -0.21
C LEU A 275 21.26 3.19 -0.86
N ILE A 276 21.89 4.13 -0.13
CA ILE A 276 23.00 4.95 -0.62
C ILE A 276 24.17 5.09 0.37
N PHE A 277 24.18 4.31 1.46
CA PHE A 277 25.27 4.35 2.44
C PHE A 277 26.60 4.04 1.74
N PRO A 278 27.68 4.80 2.01
CA PRO A 278 28.91 4.70 1.23
C PRO A 278 29.61 3.36 1.45
N LYS A 279 30.14 2.78 0.36
CA LYS A 279 31.08 1.66 0.45
C LYS A 279 32.44 2.20 0.93
N SER A 280 33.04 1.56 1.92
CA SER A 280 34.30 1.96 2.55
C SER A 280 35.12 0.71 2.90
N SER A 281 36.45 0.86 2.96
CA SER A 281 37.37 -0.16 3.50
C SER A 281 37.45 -0.14 5.04
N LYS A 282 36.92 0.91 5.67
CA LYS A 282 36.82 1.08 7.13
C LYS A 282 35.38 1.37 7.54
N GLY A 283 34.96 0.85 8.68
CA GLY A 283 33.71 1.27 9.32
C GLY A 283 33.86 2.63 10.00
N GLN A 284 32.75 3.11 10.54
CA GLN A 284 32.63 4.45 11.12
C GLN A 284 31.60 4.45 12.24
N CYS A 285 31.85 5.24 13.29
CA CYS A 285 30.86 5.48 14.33
C CYS A 285 29.68 6.28 13.76
N ARG A 286 28.47 5.76 13.95
CA ARG A 286 27.21 6.39 13.50
C ARG A 286 26.21 6.36 14.64
N PHE A 287 25.43 7.43 14.75
CA PHE A 287 24.40 7.53 15.77
C PHE A 287 23.26 6.56 15.48
N VAL A 288 22.82 5.84 16.51
CA VAL A 288 21.68 4.90 16.48
C VAL A 288 20.68 5.30 17.57
N GLU A 289 19.39 5.13 17.30
CA GLU A 289 18.36 5.40 18.30
C GLU A 289 18.38 4.33 19.40
N HIS A 290 18.52 3.07 18.98
CA HIS A 290 18.72 1.92 19.86
C HIS A 290 19.52 0.83 19.16
N ILE A 291 20.40 0.17 19.90
CA ILE A 291 21.07 -1.08 19.51
C ILE A 291 21.15 -1.98 20.73
N ASP A 292 20.82 -3.26 20.55
CA ASP A 292 21.05 -4.35 21.51
C ASP A 292 21.69 -5.51 20.77
N ILE A 293 22.74 -6.08 21.36
CA ILE A 293 23.35 -7.32 20.91
C ILE A 293 23.58 -8.20 22.13
N ARG A 294 22.90 -9.35 22.17
CA ARG A 294 22.96 -10.34 23.25
C ARG A 294 22.67 -9.72 24.63
N GLY A 295 21.72 -8.76 24.69
CA GLY A 295 21.33 -8.07 25.92
C GLY A 295 22.26 -6.91 26.32
N GLN A 296 23.38 -6.71 25.63
CA GLN A 296 24.22 -5.53 25.78
C GLN A 296 23.67 -4.45 24.86
N ASN A 297 23.09 -3.39 25.43
CA ASN A 297 22.43 -2.34 24.65
C ASN A 297 22.95 -0.94 24.93
N CYS A 298 22.60 -0.05 24.01
CA CYS A 298 22.87 1.38 24.07
C CYS A 298 21.79 2.13 23.28
N SER A 299 21.39 3.30 23.77
CA SER A 299 20.36 4.13 23.13
C SER A 299 20.88 5.55 22.94
N LYS A 300 20.50 6.20 21.83
CA LYS A 300 20.92 7.56 21.48
C LYS A 300 22.44 7.75 21.53
N CYS A 301 23.17 6.83 20.93
CA CYS A 301 24.62 6.75 21.05
C CYS A 301 25.27 6.32 19.73
N THR A 302 26.60 6.31 19.67
CA THR A 302 27.32 5.86 18.48
C THR A 302 27.63 4.37 18.53
N ALA A 303 27.29 3.66 17.45
CA ALA A 303 27.70 2.28 17.19
C ALA A 303 28.62 2.23 15.95
N TYR A 304 29.52 1.25 15.89
CA TYR A 304 30.37 1.06 14.71
C TYR A 304 29.60 0.36 13.59
N ILE A 305 29.66 0.93 12.39
CA ILE A 305 28.93 0.44 11.23
C ILE A 305 29.84 0.45 10.02
N HIS A 306 29.79 -0.62 9.25
CA HIS A 306 30.69 -0.82 8.13
C HIS A 306 29.91 -1.34 6.92
N GLN A 307 30.23 -0.79 5.75
CA GLN A 307 29.77 -1.33 4.49
C GLN A 307 30.95 -1.52 3.55
N SER A 308 31.45 -2.75 3.46
CA SER A 308 32.44 -3.11 2.46
C SER A 308 31.77 -3.34 1.10
N SER A 309 32.56 -3.71 0.09
CA SER A 309 32.09 -3.94 -1.28
C SER A 309 30.93 -4.94 -1.33
N ASN A 310 29.72 -4.41 -1.49
CA ASN A 310 28.44 -5.13 -1.62
C ASN A 310 27.85 -5.67 -0.31
N VAL A 311 28.24 -5.17 0.86
CA VAL A 311 28.02 -5.87 2.15
C VAL A 311 27.72 -4.82 3.24
N LEU A 312 26.46 -4.55 3.60
CA LEU A 312 26.09 -3.59 4.68
C LEU A 312 25.71 -4.33 5.96
N HIS A 313 26.61 -4.33 6.94
CA HIS A 313 26.36 -5.04 8.20
C HIS A 313 26.95 -4.32 9.41
N PHE A 314 26.38 -4.62 10.57
CA PHE A 314 26.65 -3.90 11.81
C PHE A 314 27.71 -4.65 12.59
N HIS A 315 28.95 -4.24 12.35
CA HIS A 315 30.12 -4.75 13.04
C HIS A 315 30.15 -4.21 14.48
N ALA A 316 29.52 -4.92 15.41
CA ALA A 316 29.67 -4.65 16.83
C ALA A 316 30.94 -5.30 17.39
N VAL A 317 32.09 -4.93 16.82
CA VAL A 317 33.40 -5.42 17.24
C VAL A 317 33.71 -4.89 18.63
N SER A 318 34.30 -5.73 19.49
CA SER A 318 34.92 -5.27 20.76
C SER A 318 36.45 -5.19 20.69
N SER A 319 37.02 -5.26 19.48
CA SER A 319 38.44 -5.61 19.30
C SER A 319 39.11 -5.00 18.07
N TYR A 320 38.47 -4.09 17.34
CA TYR A 320 39.18 -3.29 16.33
C TYR A 320 39.62 -1.99 16.99
N GLU A 321 40.83 -1.50 16.71
CA GLU A 321 41.30 -0.23 17.31
C GLU A 321 40.36 0.94 16.98
N ASP A 322 39.78 0.93 15.77
CA ASP A 322 38.78 1.91 15.34
C ASP A 322 37.43 1.82 16.13
N THR A 323 37.07 0.67 16.74
CA THR A 323 35.82 0.55 17.53
C THR A 323 35.87 1.22 18.90
N ASN A 324 37.09 1.45 19.44
CA ASN A 324 37.27 2.13 20.72
C ASN A 324 36.82 3.60 20.70
N SER A 325 36.51 4.15 19.52
CA SER A 325 35.98 5.50 19.33
C SER A 325 34.46 5.61 19.42
N CYS A 326 33.72 4.50 19.37
CA CYS A 326 32.26 4.50 19.48
C CYS A 326 31.80 4.30 20.93
N ALA A 327 30.64 4.85 21.30
CA ALA A 327 30.11 4.75 22.65
C ALA A 327 29.57 3.35 22.98
N PHE A 328 29.00 2.65 22.00
CA PHE A 328 28.54 1.27 22.17
C PHE A 328 29.69 0.29 21.93
N GLN A 329 30.13 -0.37 23.00
CA GLN A 329 31.24 -1.33 23.02
C GLN A 329 30.80 -2.64 23.69
N PRO A 330 29.98 -3.48 23.01
CA PRO A 330 29.59 -4.77 23.57
C PRO A 330 30.78 -5.71 23.63
N LYS A 331 30.84 -6.58 24.64
CA LYS A 331 31.90 -7.59 24.80
C LYS A 331 31.82 -8.63 23.68
N SER A 332 32.92 -8.80 22.94
CA SER A 332 33.03 -9.80 21.87
C SER A 332 32.93 -11.22 22.43
N SER A 333 32.52 -12.13 21.55
CA SER A 333 32.43 -13.55 21.84
C SER A 333 33.82 -14.19 21.79
N PRO A 334 34.24 -15.05 22.76
CA PRO A 334 35.60 -15.60 22.81
C PRO A 334 36.07 -16.30 21.53
N GLY A 335 35.15 -16.87 20.76
CA GLY A 335 35.43 -17.52 19.47
C GLY A 335 35.85 -16.57 18.34
N CYS A 336 35.50 -15.28 18.39
CA CYS A 336 35.72 -14.35 17.27
C CYS A 336 37.04 -13.57 17.32
N LYS A 337 37.85 -13.75 18.38
CA LYS A 337 39.19 -13.15 18.55
C LYS A 337 39.20 -11.66 18.12
N ASN A 338 40.19 -11.25 17.32
CA ASN A 338 40.41 -9.85 16.94
C ASN A 338 39.39 -9.34 15.89
N TYR A 339 38.62 -10.21 15.25
CA TYR A 339 37.65 -9.83 14.21
C TYR A 339 36.29 -9.37 14.75
N GLY A 340 35.99 -9.71 16.02
CA GLY A 340 34.71 -9.49 16.69
C GLY A 340 33.54 -10.29 16.12
N ASP A 341 32.45 -10.38 16.88
CA ASP A 341 31.18 -10.90 16.38
C ASP A 341 30.45 -9.84 15.52
N ILE A 342 30.12 -10.20 14.28
CA ILE A 342 29.34 -9.34 13.39
C ILE A 342 27.86 -9.66 13.57
N SER A 343 27.06 -8.62 13.83
CA SER A 343 25.60 -8.72 13.95
C SER A 343 24.90 -8.08 12.75
N PHE A 344 23.62 -8.41 12.58
CA PHE A 344 22.77 -7.86 11.53
C PHE A 344 23.34 -8.00 10.09
N GLY A 345 24.13 -9.05 9.85
CA GLY A 345 24.13 -9.76 8.57
C GLY A 345 25.43 -10.41 8.08
N TRP A 346 26.64 -9.83 8.15
CA TRP A 346 27.78 -10.46 7.41
C TRP A 346 28.08 -11.86 7.94
N TYR A 347 27.99 -11.98 9.27
CA TYR A 347 28.20 -13.20 10.05
C TYR A 347 29.50 -13.97 9.69
N GLY A 348 30.53 -13.26 9.21
CA GLY A 348 31.86 -13.83 8.94
C GLY A 348 32.54 -14.38 10.21
N CYS A 349 32.23 -13.78 11.36
CA CYS A 349 32.22 -14.46 12.65
C CYS A 349 30.93 -14.06 13.39
N TYR A 350 30.30 -14.99 14.08
CA TYR A 350 28.99 -14.82 14.70
C TYR A 350 28.90 -15.60 16.01
N ASN A 351 27.87 -15.33 16.81
CA ASN A 351 27.59 -16.04 18.06
C ASN A 351 26.16 -16.60 18.03
N ALA A 352 25.99 -17.86 18.42
CA ALA A 352 24.69 -18.52 18.48
C ALA A 352 23.78 -17.99 19.61
N GLU A 353 24.32 -17.23 20.56
CA GLU A 353 23.54 -16.44 21.52
C GLU A 353 22.79 -15.27 20.86
N ASN A 354 23.27 -14.75 19.72
CA ASN A 354 22.54 -13.72 18.97
C ASN A 354 21.38 -14.38 18.22
N ARG A 355 20.16 -13.90 18.46
CA ARG A 355 18.91 -14.47 17.94
C ARG A 355 18.85 -14.56 16.41
N CYS A 356 19.57 -13.73 15.65
CA CYS A 356 19.60 -13.81 14.18
C CYS A 356 20.48 -14.95 13.66
N SER A 357 21.44 -15.43 14.46
CA SER A 357 22.41 -16.48 14.12
C SER A 357 22.35 -17.68 15.06
N SER A 358 21.27 -17.82 15.84
CA SER A 358 21.10 -18.87 16.85
C SER A 358 20.84 -20.26 16.28
N SER A 359 20.44 -20.35 15.00
CA SER A 359 20.34 -21.60 14.25
C SER A 359 20.37 -21.32 12.75
N VAL A 360 20.52 -22.37 11.94
CA VAL A 360 20.43 -22.28 10.47
C VAL A 360 19.06 -21.80 9.95
N THR A 361 18.01 -21.87 10.80
CA THR A 361 16.65 -21.38 10.52
C THR A 361 16.30 -20.09 11.26
N ALA A 362 17.20 -19.54 12.07
CA ALA A 362 17.03 -18.21 12.65
C ALA A 362 16.96 -17.17 11.53
N THR A 363 16.12 -16.14 11.69
CA THR A 363 15.88 -15.15 10.63
C THR A 363 16.31 -13.75 11.03
N THR A 364 16.76 -12.98 10.04
CA THR A 364 16.98 -11.53 10.14
C THR A 364 15.96 -10.79 9.26
N GLN A 365 15.21 -9.85 9.82
CA GLN A 365 14.31 -8.95 9.08
C GLN A 365 14.85 -7.52 9.08
N THR A 366 14.77 -6.84 7.95
CA THR A 366 15.01 -5.40 7.85
C THR A 366 13.74 -4.69 7.40
N TRP A 367 13.43 -3.60 8.09
CA TRP A 367 12.18 -2.86 7.99
C TRP A 367 12.45 -1.39 7.71
N LEU A 368 11.67 -0.80 6.82
CA LEU A 368 11.65 0.65 6.58
C LEU A 368 10.36 1.25 7.15
N GLY A 369 10.44 2.42 7.77
CA GLY A 369 9.27 3.05 8.34
C GLY A 369 9.61 4.16 9.32
N GLY A 370 9.05 4.05 10.52
CA GLY A 370 9.22 4.99 11.64
C GLY A 370 7.90 5.59 12.12
N SER A 371 8.00 6.48 13.11
CA SER A 371 6.87 7.32 13.55
C SER A 371 6.62 8.48 12.58
#